data_AF-A0A1I1Q8Q6-F1
#
_entry.id   AF-A0A1I1Q8Q6-F1
#
_cell.length_a   1.000
_cell.length_b   1.000
_cell.length_c   1.000
_cell.angle_alpha   90.00
_cell.angle_beta   90.00
_cell.angle_gamma   90.00
#
_symmetry.space_group_name_H-M   'P 1'
#
loop_
_entity.id
_entity.type
_entity.pdbx_description
1 polymer ?
#
loop_
_entity_poly.entity_id
_entity_poly.type
_entity_poly.pdbx_seq_one_letter_code
_entity_poly.pdbx_strand_id
1 'polypeptide(L)'
;MTARKILPPIGARIIKSSAAVALCMMVYYIRTHLPVGNGIPFYSALAALWCLQPSSDTAKHNAGQRSIGTFIGALYGLIFILLLRIIGITEAMRVYLLASLMIIPVIYLTVVLD
;
A
#
# COMPACT_ATOMS: atom_id res chain seq x y z
N MET A 1 20.32 1.05 -42.26
CA MET A 1 19.03 0.40 -41.95
C MET A 1 18.57 0.87 -40.58
N THR A 2 17.75 1.92 -40.53
CA THR A 2 17.30 2.55 -39.29
C THR A 2 16.08 1.81 -38.80
N ALA A 3 16.24 0.91 -37.82
CA ALA A 3 15.14 0.18 -37.22
C ALA A 3 14.18 1.17 -36.55
N ARG A 4 13.01 1.39 -37.16
CA ARG A 4 11.93 2.18 -36.60
C ARG A 4 11.46 1.45 -35.34
N LYS A 5 11.83 1.93 -34.15
CA LYS A 5 11.30 1.43 -32.87
C LYS A 5 9.81 1.75 -32.84
N ILE A 6 8.99 0.81 -33.32
CA ILE A 6 7.54 0.85 -33.15
C ILE A 6 7.30 0.65 -31.66
N LEU A 7 6.78 1.68 -31.00
CA LEU A 7 6.39 1.59 -29.60
C LEU A 7 5.39 0.44 -29.46
N PRO A 8 5.60 -0.51 -28.52
CA PRO A 8 4.65 -1.59 -28.31
C PRO A 8 3.27 -0.98 -27.97
N PRO A 9 2.17 -1.62 -28.40
CA PRO A 9 0.83 -1.11 -28.13
C PRO A 9 0.65 -0.89 -26.63
N ILE A 10 -0.11 0.14 -26.27
CA ILE A 10 -0.45 0.44 -24.87
C ILE A 10 -1.13 -0.80 -24.29
N GLY A 11 -0.37 -1.58 -23.53
CA GLY A 11 -0.88 -2.79 -22.92
C GLY A 11 -1.94 -2.44 -21.89
N ALA A 12 -2.94 -3.32 -21.71
CA ALA A 12 -4.01 -3.16 -20.73
C ALA A 12 -3.51 -2.83 -19.30
N ARG A 13 -2.25 -3.18 -18.99
CA ARG A 13 -1.56 -2.81 -17.74
C ARG A 13 -1.45 -1.29 -17.54
N ILE A 14 -1.10 -0.52 -18.57
CA ILE A 14 -0.92 0.94 -18.46
C ILE A 14 -2.26 1.61 -18.17
N ILE A 15 -3.33 1.18 -18.85
CA ILE A 15 -4.69 1.70 -18.65
C ILE A 15 -5.16 1.40 -17.21
N LYS A 16 -4.98 0.17 -16.73
CA LYS A 16 -5.34 -0.21 -15.35
C LYS A 16 -4.55 0.57 -14.30
N SER A 17 -3.26 0.81 -14.51
CA SER A 17 -2.44 1.65 -13.62
C SER A 17 -2.94 3.09 -13.58
N SER A 18 -3.25 3.69 -14.73
CA SER A 18 -3.78 5.06 -14.79
C SER A 18 -5.14 5.19 -14.10
N ALA A 19 -6.02 4.20 -14.28
CA ALA A 19 -7.32 4.14 -13.61
C ALA A 19 -7.18 4.00 -12.09
N ALA A 20 -6.22 3.19 -11.62
CA ALA A 20 -5.95 3.04 -10.18
C ALA A 20 -5.48 4.35 -9.55
N VAL A 21 -4.57 5.09 -10.19
CA VAL A 21 -4.11 6.40 -9.71
C VAL A 21 -5.24 7.43 -9.74
N ALA A 22 -6.07 7.43 -10.79
CA ALA A 22 -7.24 8.30 -10.89
C ALA A 22 -8.24 8.03 -9.75
N LEU A 23 -8.47 6.76 -9.40
CA LEU A 23 -9.29 6.38 -8.25
C LEU A 23 -8.68 6.86 -6.93
N CYS A 24 -7.36 6.71 -6.72
CA CYS A 24 -6.70 7.24 -5.51
C CYS A 24 -6.86 8.76 -5.38
N MET A 25 -6.72 9.50 -6.48
CA MET A 25 -6.93 10.95 -6.51
C MET A 25 -8.40 11.33 -6.27
N MET A 26 -9.35 10.56 -6.81
CA MET A 26 -10.77 10.77 -6.59
C MET A 26 -11.15 10.56 -5.11
N VAL A 27 -10.64 9.51 -4.48
CA VAL A 27 -10.84 9.26 -3.04
C VAL A 27 -10.24 10.39 -2.21
N TYR A 28 -9.08 10.92 -2.60
CA TYR A 28 -8.48 12.06 -1.94
C TYR A 28 -9.33 13.33 -2.09
N TYR A 29 -9.83 13.62 -3.28
CA TYR A 29 -10.72 14.75 -3.53
C TYR A 29 -11.95 14.70 -2.60
N ILE A 30 -12.60 13.53 -2.49
CA ILE A 30 -13.72 13.31 -1.57
C ILE A 30 -13.29 13.49 -0.10
N ARG A 31 -12.11 12.99 0.28
CA ARG A 31 -11.55 13.18 1.62
C ARG A 31 -11.22 14.63 1.96
N THR A 32 -10.99 15.49 0.97
CA THR A 32 -10.71 16.92 1.21
C THR A 32 -12.02 17.68 1.52
N HIS A 33 -13.14 17.20 0.99
CA HIS A 33 -14.49 17.71 1.32
C HIS A 33 -15.03 17.17 2.65
N LEU A 34 -14.51 16.05 3.13
CA LEU A 34 -14.83 15.48 4.44
C LEU A 34 -13.80 16.00 5.48
N PRO A 35 -14.15 16.33 6.73
CA PRO A 35 -13.20 16.83 7.73
C PRO A 35 -12.30 15.71 8.30
N VAL A 36 -11.64 14.93 7.42
CA VAL A 36 -10.85 13.74 7.76
C VAL A 36 -9.40 13.93 7.30
N GLY A 37 -8.79 15.05 7.69
CA GLY A 37 -7.34 15.29 7.64
C GLY A 37 -6.68 15.34 6.25
N ASN A 38 -5.56 16.06 6.17
CA ASN A 38 -4.77 16.15 4.93
C ASN A 38 -3.72 15.03 4.88
N GLY A 39 -4.03 13.96 4.15
CA GLY A 39 -3.04 12.96 3.75
C GLY A 39 -2.32 13.36 2.45
N ILE A 40 -1.26 12.63 2.08
CA ILE A 40 -0.61 12.79 0.77
C ILE A 40 -1.09 11.62 -0.13
N PRO A 41 -1.85 11.88 -1.21
CA PRO A 41 -2.45 10.83 -2.05
C PRO A 41 -1.41 9.95 -2.76
N PHE A 42 -0.17 10.43 -2.83
CA PHE A 42 0.95 9.76 -3.46
C PHE A 42 1.23 8.36 -2.88
N TYR A 43 1.19 8.21 -1.55
CA TYR A 43 1.47 6.91 -0.92
C TYR A 43 0.39 5.87 -1.23
N SER A 44 -0.89 6.28 -1.30
CA SER A 44 -2.00 5.40 -1.69
C SER A 44 -1.90 4.97 -3.15
N ALA A 45 -1.49 5.89 -4.04
CA ALA A 45 -1.26 5.58 -5.46
C ALA A 45 -0.10 4.59 -5.64
N LEU A 46 1.02 4.76 -4.93
CA LEU A 46 2.15 3.83 -4.97
C LEU A 46 1.76 2.42 -4.49
N ALA A 47 1.00 2.33 -3.38
CA ALA A 47 0.49 1.06 -2.88
C ALA A 47 -0.41 0.35 -3.92
N ALA A 48 -1.33 1.09 -4.55
CA ALA A 48 -2.21 0.54 -5.60
C ALA A 48 -1.42 0.05 -6.83
N LEU A 49 -0.36 0.78 -7.22
CA LEU A 49 0.52 0.39 -8.31
C LEU A 49 1.35 -0.86 -7.97
N TRP A 50 1.84 -1.01 -6.74
CA TRP A 50 2.52 -2.23 -6.30
C TRP A 50 1.59 -3.44 -6.27
N CYS A 51 0.31 -3.24 -5.95
CA CYS A 51 -0.71 -4.28 -5.98
C CYS A 51 -1.04 -4.80 -7.40
N LEU A 52 -0.76 -4.02 -8.46
CA LEU A 52 -1.07 -4.39 -9.84
C LEU A 52 -0.07 -5.41 -10.42
N GLN A 53 -0.55 -6.63 -10.65
CA GLN A 53 0.26 -7.69 -11.26
C GLN A 53 0.06 -7.79 -12.78
N PRO A 54 1.12 -8.18 -13.54
CA PRO A 54 1.04 -8.32 -15.00
C PRO A 54 0.29 -9.58 -15.48
N SER A 55 0.21 -10.65 -14.67
CA SER A 55 -0.36 -11.95 -15.07
C SER A 55 -1.72 -12.20 -14.42
N SER A 56 -2.73 -12.57 -15.20
CA SER A 56 -4.13 -12.73 -14.74
C SER A 56 -4.43 -14.03 -13.99
N ASP A 57 -3.74 -15.13 -14.29
CA ASP A 57 -4.04 -16.44 -13.69
C ASP A 57 -3.70 -16.50 -12.21
N THR A 58 -2.53 -15.97 -11.82
CA THR A 58 -2.11 -15.90 -10.42
C THR A 58 -2.59 -14.61 -9.73
N ALA A 59 -3.16 -13.65 -10.46
CA ALA A 59 -3.57 -12.36 -9.90
C ALA A 59 -4.60 -12.50 -8.78
N LYS A 60 -5.54 -13.46 -8.87
CA LYS A 60 -6.59 -13.64 -7.86
C LYS A 60 -6.02 -14.13 -6.53
N HIS A 61 -5.15 -15.15 -6.59
CA HIS A 61 -4.49 -15.69 -5.41
C HIS A 61 -3.59 -14.63 -4.76
N ASN A 62 -2.77 -13.96 -5.57
CA ASN A 62 -1.86 -12.93 -5.09
C ASN A 62 -2.57 -11.67 -4.57
N ALA A 63 -3.72 -11.30 -5.15
CA ALA A 63 -4.54 -10.20 -4.63
C ALA A 63 -5.15 -10.56 -3.26
N GLY A 64 -5.56 -11.82 -3.06
CA GLY A 64 -6.00 -12.34 -1.77
C GLY A 64 -4.90 -12.23 -0.72
N GLN A 65 -3.71 -12.77 -1.02
CA GLN A 65 -2.59 -12.75 -0.09
C GLN A 65 -2.15 -11.32 0.27
N ARG A 66 -2.10 -10.41 -0.71
CA ARG A 66 -1.82 -8.98 -0.44
C ARG A 66 -2.88 -8.31 0.42
N SER A 67 -4.15 -8.67 0.27
CA SER A 67 -5.24 -8.13 1.07
C SER A 67 -5.16 -8.61 2.52
N ILE A 68 -4.89 -9.91 2.72
CA ILE A 68 -4.71 -10.52 4.04
C ILE A 68 -3.49 -9.93 4.73
N GLY A 69 -2.35 -9.84 4.05
CA GLY A 69 -1.13 -9.22 4.59
C GLY A 69 -1.32 -7.76 4.98
N THR A 70 -2.06 -6.98 4.17
CA THR A 70 -2.39 -5.58 4.50
C THR A 70 -3.29 -5.49 5.73
N PHE A 71 -4.27 -6.39 5.86
CA PHE A 71 -5.19 -6.41 7.00
C PHE A 71 -4.48 -6.77 8.30
N ILE A 72 -3.62 -7.80 8.27
CA ILE A 72 -2.77 -8.19 9.41
C ILE A 72 -1.86 -7.03 9.78
N GLY A 73 -1.15 -6.44 8.82
CA GLY A 73 -0.28 -5.29 9.06
C GLY A 73 -1.03 -4.09 9.67
N ALA A 74 -2.25 -3.81 9.20
CA ALA A 74 -3.09 -2.76 9.76
C ALA A 74 -3.53 -3.06 11.21
N LEU A 75 -3.88 -4.31 11.52
CA LEU A 75 -4.27 -4.73 12.86
C LEU A 75 -3.10 -4.61 13.85
N TYR A 76 -1.93 -5.14 13.49
CA TYR A 76 -0.73 -5.02 14.32
C TYR A 76 -0.25 -3.58 14.46
N GLY A 77 -0.31 -2.78 13.39
CA GLY A 77 0.00 -1.35 13.43
C GLY A 77 -0.95 -0.58 14.35
N LEU A 78 -2.24 -0.90 14.34
CA LEU A 78 -3.22 -0.32 15.26
C LEU A 78 -2.91 -0.66 16.72
N ILE A 79 -2.65 -1.94 17.02
CA ILE A 79 -2.27 -2.41 18.36
C ILE A 79 -1.01 -1.69 18.82
N PHE A 80 0.00 -1.57 17.96
CA PHE A 80 1.25 -0.87 18.24
C PHE A 80 1.02 0.60 18.62
N ILE A 81 0.22 1.34 17.84
CA ILE A 81 -0.10 2.74 18.13
C ILE A 81 -0.88 2.87 19.45
N LEU A 82 -1.83 1.97 19.71
CA LEU A 82 -2.58 1.96 20.97
C LEU A 82 -1.67 1.69 22.18
N LEU A 83 -0.74 0.73 22.07
CA LEU A 83 0.23 0.44 23.12
C LEU A 83 1.16 1.63 23.39
N LEU A 84 1.70 2.28 22.35
CA LEU A 84 2.51 3.49 22.50
C LEU A 84 1.75 4.60 23.22
N ARG A 85 0.45 4.75 22.90
CA ARG A 85 -0.43 5.73 23.55
C ARG A 85 -0.65 5.42 25.03
N ILE A 86 -0.79 4.15 25.40
CA ILE A 86 -0.98 3.72 26.80
C ILE A 86 0.31 3.92 27.60
N ILE A 87 1.46 3.59 27.03
CA ILE A 87 2.78 3.72 27.69
C ILE A 87 3.22 5.20 27.75
N GLY A 88 2.57 6.09 26.99
CA GLY A 88 2.86 7.53 26.98
C GLY A 88 4.16 7.89 26.27
N ILE A 89 4.64 7.02 25.37
CA ILE A 89 5.86 7.28 24.59
C ILE A 89 5.51 8.17 23.41
N THR A 90 5.79 9.47 23.54
CA THR A 90 5.54 10.48 22.50
C THR A 90 6.80 10.89 21.75
N GLU A 91 7.98 10.50 22.24
CA GLU A 91 9.28 10.83 21.64
C GLU A 91 9.43 10.18 20.26
N ALA A 92 9.48 11.01 19.20
CA ALA A 92 9.49 10.57 17.81
C ALA A 92 10.60 9.54 17.52
N MET A 93 11.81 9.76 18.07
CA MET A 93 12.94 8.85 17.89
C MET A 93 12.64 7.44 18.43
N ARG A 94 12.00 7.33 19.60
CA ARG A 94 11.68 6.04 20.22
C ARG A 94 10.57 5.34 19.48
N VAL A 95 9.56 6.09 19.03
CA VAL A 95 8.45 5.57 18.22
C VAL A 95 8.97 4.99 16.91
N TYR A 96 9.88 5.68 16.20
CA TYR A 96 10.44 5.17 14.95
C TYR A 96 11.31 3.93 15.13
N LEU A 97 12.13 3.88 16.20
CA LEU A 97 12.92 2.70 16.54
C LEU A 97 12.04 1.48 16.84
N LEU A 98 11.04 1.66 17.69
CA LEU A 98 10.09 0.61 18.04
C LEU A 98 9.27 0.16 16.82
N ALA A 99 8.85 1.09 15.97
CA ALA A 99 8.13 0.78 14.74
C ALA A 99 8.98 -0.09 13.79
N SER A 100 10.25 0.26 13.61
CA SER A 100 11.18 -0.54 12.78
C SER A 100 11.35 -1.95 13.33
N LEU A 101 11.40 -2.11 14.65
CA LEU A 101 11.52 -3.42 15.28
C LEU A 101 10.23 -4.23 15.17
N MET A 102 9.07 -3.57 15.21
CA MET A 102 7.75 -4.19 15.05
C MET A 102 7.45 -4.68 13.63
N ILE A 103 8.04 -4.06 12.61
CA ILE A 103 7.85 -4.50 11.22
C ILE A 103 8.39 -5.93 11.02
N ILE A 104 9.47 -6.32 11.71
CA ILE A 104 10.09 -7.65 11.59
C ILE A 104 9.11 -8.80 11.91
N PRO A 105 8.49 -8.85 13.12
CA PRO A 105 7.52 -9.91 13.43
C PRO A 105 6.25 -9.82 12.57
N VAL A 106 5.83 -8.62 12.15
CA VAL A 106 4.66 -8.47 11.27
C VAL A 106 4.92 -9.10 9.90
N ILE A 107 6.08 -8.82 9.29
CA ILE A 107 6.45 -9.42 8.00
C ILE A 107 6.56 -10.95 8.16
N TYR A 108 7.21 -11.41 9.23
CA TYR A 108 7.34 -12.84 9.48
C TYR A 108 5.98 -13.54 9.58
N LEU A 109 5.04 -12.98 10.35
CA LEU A 109 3.69 -13.51 10.45
C LEU A 109 2.97 -13.52 9.10
N THR A 110 3.10 -12.47 8.30
CA THR A 110 2.48 -12.43 6.97
C THR A 110 3.05 -13.47 6.02
N VAL A 111 4.33 -13.84 6.15
CA VAL A 111 4.96 -14.90 5.34
C VAL A 111 4.57 -16.30 5.82
N VAL A 112 4.40 -16.49 7.14
CA VAL A 112 3.96 -17.77 7.71
C VAL A 112 2.48 -18.07 7.40
N LEU A 113 1.67 -17.03 7.22
CA LEU A 113 0.26 -17.15 6.85
C LEU A 113 0.03 -17.25 5.33
N ASP A 114 1.06 -17.06 4.51
CA ASP A 114 1.04 -17.18 3.04
C ASP A 114 1.01 -18.66 2.61
#